data_AF-A0A961WKL5-F1
#
_entry.id   AF-A0A961WKL5-F1
#
_cell.length_a   1.000
_cell.length_b   1.000
_cell.length_c   1.000
_cell.angle_alpha   90.00
_cell.angle_beta   90.00
_cell.angle_gamma   90.00
#
_symmetry.space_group_name_H-M   'P 1'
#
loop_
_entity.id
_entity.type
_entity.pdbx_description
1 polymer ?
#
loop_
_entity_poly.entity_id
_entity_poly.type
_entity_poly.pdbx_seq_one_letter_code
_entity_poly.pdbx_strand_id
1 'polypeptide(L)'
;MQLRLNPISETDWQDPPILRLSVRLKDGERRDHDAIPGLHLVELMRAHEVPVKAECGGAGVCATCHIRIPAAWRDLLPPPTDEELAKLDEIPGADESSRLACQITMTDELDGLEIDLQHDSELGSVSA
;
A
#
# COMPACT_ATOMS: atom_id res chain seq x y z
N MET A 1 -33.04 12.40 38.17
CA MET A 1 -31.81 12.60 37.36
C MET A 1 -31.88 11.65 36.18
N GLN A 2 -32.61 12.02 35.13
CA GLN A 2 -32.70 11.23 33.90
C GLN A 2 -31.46 11.54 33.07
N LEU A 3 -30.55 10.57 32.96
CA LEU A 3 -29.51 10.60 31.94
C LEU A 3 -30.22 10.59 30.59
N ARG A 4 -30.22 11.73 29.89
CA ARG A 4 -30.59 11.76 28.48
C ARG A 4 -29.49 11.04 27.72
N LEU A 5 -29.68 9.75 27.47
CA LEU A 5 -28.96 9.07 26.41
C LEU A 5 -29.38 9.74 25.11
N ASN A 6 -28.46 10.47 24.49
CA ASN A 6 -28.67 10.93 23.13
C ASN A 6 -28.65 9.67 22.25
N PRO A 7 -29.75 9.31 21.55
CA PRO A 7 -29.72 8.17 20.66
C PRO A 7 -28.71 8.51 19.55
N ILE A 8 -27.67 7.70 19.41
CA ILE A 8 -26.88 7.68 18.19
C ILE A 8 -27.86 7.35 17.05
N SER A 9 -28.22 8.36 16.24
CA SER A 9 -29.08 8.17 15.08
C SER A 9 -28.39 7.20 14.12
N GLU A 10 -29.15 6.23 13.62
CA GLU A 10 -28.70 5.14 12.72
C GLU A 10 -28.19 5.62 11.35
N THR A 11 -27.93 6.92 11.14
CA THR A 11 -27.77 7.54 9.81
C THR A 11 -26.37 8.13 9.54
N ASP A 12 -25.41 7.99 10.44
CA ASP A 12 -24.03 8.46 10.22
C ASP A 12 -23.02 7.30 10.01
N TRP A 13 -23.51 6.10 9.70
CA TRP A 13 -22.69 4.98 9.20
C TRP A 13 -22.56 5.10 7.69
N GLN A 14 -21.80 6.08 7.21
CA GLN A 14 -21.43 6.13 5.80
C GLN A 14 -20.42 5.01 5.57
N ASP A 15 -20.79 4.01 4.76
CA ASP A 15 -19.82 3.02 4.27
C ASP A 15 -18.65 3.78 3.62
N PRO A 16 -17.40 3.54 4.04
CA PRO A 16 -16.26 4.21 3.45
C PRO A 16 -16.22 3.91 1.95
N PRO A 17 -15.88 4.90 1.11
CA PRO A 17 -15.78 4.65 -0.32
C PRO A 17 -14.73 3.56 -0.58
N ILE A 18 -15.09 2.59 -1.42
CA ILE A 18 -14.12 1.61 -1.91
C ILE A 18 -13.35 2.26 -3.05
N LEU A 19 -12.06 2.46 -2.83
CA LEU A 19 -11.12 3.01 -3.79
C LEU A 19 -10.53 1.89 -4.65
N ARG A 20 -9.77 2.24 -5.69
CA ARG A 20 -9.05 1.27 -6.53
C ARG A 20 -7.53 1.35 -6.34
N LEU A 21 -6.87 0.20 -6.22
CA LEU A 21 -5.42 0.04 -6.28
C LEU A 21 -5.05 -0.86 -7.45
N SER A 22 -4.23 -0.37 -8.38
CA SER A 22 -3.74 -1.15 -9.53
C SER A 22 -2.27 -1.55 -9.32
N VAL A 23 -2.01 -2.84 -9.21
CA VAL A 23 -0.67 -3.39 -8.98
C VAL A 23 -0.17 -4.06 -10.25
N ARG A 24 0.97 -3.58 -10.77
CA ARG A 24 1.73 -4.30 -11.78
C ARG A 24 2.68 -5.29 -11.10
N LEU A 25 2.53 -6.56 -11.45
CA LEU A 25 3.40 -7.65 -11.03
C LEU A 25 4.66 -7.70 -11.90
N LYS A 26 5.65 -8.47 -11.46
CA LYS A 26 6.95 -8.61 -12.11
C LYS A 26 6.89 -9.28 -13.48
N ASP A 27 5.88 -10.12 -13.72
CA ASP A 27 5.58 -10.70 -15.04
C ASP A 27 4.94 -9.71 -16.02
N GLY A 28 4.64 -8.49 -15.55
CA GLY A 28 4.00 -7.43 -16.31
C GLY A 28 2.47 -7.45 -16.24
N GLU A 29 1.87 -8.47 -15.64
CA GLU A 29 0.43 -8.54 -15.38
C GLU A 29 0.01 -7.38 -14.47
N ARG A 30 -1.15 -6.79 -14.76
CA ARG A 30 -1.74 -5.74 -13.93
C ARG A 30 -3.01 -6.28 -13.29
N ARG A 31 -3.12 -6.12 -11.98
CA ARG A 31 -4.28 -6.54 -11.19
C ARG A 31 -4.86 -5.34 -10.46
N ASP A 32 -6.17 -5.19 -10.57
CA ASP A 32 -6.91 -4.14 -9.88
C ASP A 32 -7.57 -4.72 -8.63
N HIS A 33 -7.48 -3.99 -7.53
CA HIS A 33 -7.91 -4.41 -6.21
C HIS A 33 -8.72 -3.31 -5.54
N ASP A 34 -9.70 -3.73 -4.74
CA ASP A 34 -10.48 -2.83 -3.88
C ASP A 34 -9.59 -2.32 -2.73
N ALA A 35 -9.61 -1.03 -2.48
CA ALA A 35 -8.78 -0.40 -1.49
C ALA A 35 -9.61 0.37 -0.48
N ILE A 36 -9.35 0.11 0.80
CA ILE A 36 -10.02 0.79 1.91
C ILE A 36 -9.15 1.98 2.33
N PRO A 37 -9.68 3.21 2.33
CA PRO A 37 -8.93 4.37 2.78
C PRO A 37 -8.51 4.21 4.24
N GLY A 38 -7.34 4.75 4.58
CA GLY A 38 -6.74 4.68 5.92
C GLY A 38 -5.89 3.44 6.19
N LEU A 39 -5.90 2.42 5.32
CA LEU A 39 -4.99 1.28 5.42
C LEU A 39 -3.65 1.55 4.73
N HIS A 40 -2.59 0.92 5.21
CA HIS A 40 -1.30 0.95 4.50
C HIS A 40 -1.35 0.06 3.25
N LEU A 41 -0.63 0.45 2.19
CA LEU A 41 -0.64 -0.33 0.94
C LEU A 41 -0.18 -1.77 1.16
N VAL A 42 0.77 -2.02 2.07
CA VAL A 42 1.22 -3.38 2.39
C VAL A 42 0.09 -4.26 2.97
N GLU A 43 -0.83 -3.67 3.74
CA GLU A 43 -1.96 -4.39 4.33
C GLU A 43 -2.99 -4.73 3.25
N LEU A 44 -3.27 -3.77 2.36
CA LEU A 44 -4.15 -3.96 1.20
C LEU A 44 -3.59 -5.05 0.26
N MET A 45 -2.31 -4.96 -0.07
CA MET A 45 -1.62 -5.95 -0.92
C MET A 45 -1.71 -7.35 -0.32
N ARG A 46 -1.51 -7.49 0.99
CA ARG A 46 -1.64 -8.80 1.67
C ARG A 46 -3.08 -9.31 1.71
N ALA A 47 -4.05 -8.43 1.97
CA ALA A 47 -5.47 -8.78 1.99
C ALA A 47 -5.94 -9.32 0.62
N HIS A 48 -5.33 -8.84 -0.46
CA HIS A 48 -5.60 -9.26 -1.84
C HIS A 48 -4.63 -10.30 -2.39
N GLU A 49 -3.84 -10.94 -1.54
CA GLU A 49 -2.90 -11.99 -1.92
C GLU A 49 -1.88 -11.56 -3.00
N VAL A 50 -1.59 -10.26 -3.08
CA VAL A 50 -0.47 -9.72 -3.87
C VAL A 50 0.82 -10.26 -3.26
N PRO A 51 1.78 -10.77 -4.05
CA PRO A 51 2.96 -11.49 -3.55
C PRO A 51 4.05 -10.55 -2.99
N VAL A 52 3.67 -9.65 -2.09
CA VAL A 52 4.57 -8.75 -1.37
C VAL A 52 5.18 -9.47 -0.16
N LYS A 53 6.51 -9.47 -0.08
CA LYS A 53 7.23 -10.20 0.97
C LYS A 53 6.98 -9.63 2.37
N ALA A 54 7.21 -8.31 2.55
CA ALA A 54 6.93 -7.58 3.79
C ALA A 54 7.41 -8.28 5.08
N GLU A 55 8.68 -8.68 5.14
CA GLU A 55 9.24 -9.53 6.20
C GLU A 55 9.07 -8.98 7.62
N CYS A 56 9.14 -7.66 7.79
CA CYS A 56 8.95 -7.02 9.10
C CYS A 56 7.48 -6.75 9.45
N GLY A 57 6.52 -7.20 8.62
CA GLY A 57 5.10 -6.97 8.82
C GLY A 57 4.66 -5.51 8.65
N GLY A 58 5.50 -4.64 8.11
CA GLY A 58 5.17 -3.23 7.86
C GLY A 58 5.80 -2.24 8.85
N ALA A 59 6.66 -2.69 9.75
CA ALA A 59 7.31 -1.85 10.78
C ALA A 59 8.37 -0.86 10.27
N GLY A 60 8.57 -0.71 8.94
CA GLY A 60 9.57 0.21 8.38
C GLY A 60 11.05 -0.17 8.61
N VAL A 61 11.33 -1.37 9.14
CA VAL A 61 12.70 -1.78 9.50
C VAL A 61 13.41 -2.59 8.41
N CYS A 62 12.68 -3.09 7.41
CA CYS A 62 13.21 -3.81 6.26
C CYS A 62 12.76 -3.13 4.97
N ALA A 63 13.33 -3.52 3.82
CA ALA A 63 13.00 -2.93 2.52
C ALA A 63 12.20 -3.87 1.58
N THR A 64 11.62 -4.97 2.11
CA THR A 64 11.04 -6.03 1.27
C THR A 64 9.60 -5.82 0.84
N CYS A 65 9.03 -4.66 1.18
CA CYS A 65 7.79 -4.15 0.62
C CYS A 65 8.04 -3.04 -0.43
N HIS A 66 9.24 -3.04 -1.02
CA HIS A 66 9.64 -2.07 -2.02
C HIS A 66 8.76 -2.15 -3.26
N ILE A 67 8.22 -0.99 -3.63
CA ILE A 67 7.42 -0.73 -4.82
C ILE A 67 7.97 0.49 -5.55
N ARG A 68 7.59 0.66 -6.81
CA ARG A 68 7.81 1.90 -7.55
C ARG A 68 6.50 2.61 -7.81
N ILE A 69 6.55 3.94 -7.67
CA ILE A 69 5.43 4.84 -7.94
C ILE A 69 5.64 5.52 -9.30
N PRO A 70 4.72 5.36 -10.26
CA PRO A 70 4.74 6.10 -11.52
C PRO A 70 4.69 7.60 -11.28
N ALA A 71 5.34 8.38 -12.16
CA ALA A 71 5.47 9.83 -11.99
C ALA A 71 4.13 10.55 -11.78
N ALA A 72 3.04 10.07 -12.39
CA ALA A 72 1.70 10.63 -12.27
C ALA A 72 1.15 10.67 -10.83
N TRP A 73 1.67 9.83 -9.93
CA TRP A 73 1.18 9.68 -8.56
C TRP A 73 2.13 10.25 -7.50
N ARG A 74 3.37 10.59 -7.85
CA ARG A 74 4.41 10.95 -6.86
C ARG A 74 4.08 12.23 -6.10
N ASP A 75 3.52 13.23 -6.78
CA ASP A 75 3.18 14.53 -6.19
C ASP A 75 1.99 14.46 -5.21
N LEU A 76 1.22 13.38 -5.26
CA LEU A 76 0.09 13.13 -4.35
C LEU A 76 0.52 12.41 -3.07
N LEU A 77 1.74 11.87 -3.03
CA LEU A 77 2.26 11.17 -1.88
C LEU A 77 3.10 12.10 -1.01
N PRO A 78 3.07 11.94 0.32
CA PRO A 78 4.04 12.61 1.17
C PRO A 78 5.45 12.15 0.81
N PRO A 79 6.47 13.00 0.98
CA PRO A 79 7.86 12.61 0.79
C PRO A 79 8.23 11.44 1.73
N PRO A 80 9.17 10.57 1.33
CA PRO A 80 9.65 9.51 2.20
C PRO A 80 10.31 10.11 3.45
N THR A 81 10.18 9.40 4.57
CA THR A 81 10.85 9.77 5.83
C THR A 81 12.35 9.45 5.75
N ASP A 82 13.16 10.05 6.63
CA ASP A 82 14.59 9.72 6.71
C ASP A 82 14.84 8.24 7.01
N GLU A 83 13.97 7.62 7.81
CA GLU A 83 14.03 6.18 8.12
C GLU A 83 13.68 5.33 6.89
N GLU A 84 12.68 5.74 6.11
CA GLU A 84 12.33 5.10 4.83
C GLU A 84 13.50 5.20 3.84
N LEU A 85 14.07 6.40 3.68
CA LEU A 85 15.22 6.66 2.81
C LEU A 85 16.43 5.82 3.19
N ALA A 86 16.76 5.74 4.47
CA ALA A 86 17.86 4.91 4.96
C ALA A 86 17.71 3.44 4.56
N LYS A 87 16.47 2.94 4.47
CA LYS A 87 16.20 1.56 4.01
C LYS A 87 16.19 1.44 2.48
N LEU A 88 15.72 2.44 1.77
CA LEU A 88 15.75 2.48 0.31
C LEU A 88 17.19 2.55 -0.23
N ASP A 89 18.10 3.23 0.45
CA ASP A 89 19.52 3.33 0.10
C ASP A 89 20.25 1.98 0.15
N GLU A 90 19.73 1.02 0.90
CA GLU A 90 20.26 -0.35 0.95
C GLU A 90 19.88 -1.18 -0.30
N ILE A 91 18.94 -0.71 -1.13
CA ILE A 91 18.44 -1.42 -2.32
C ILE A 91 19.21 -0.97 -3.58
N PRO A 92 19.95 -1.88 -4.25
CA PRO A 92 20.60 -1.56 -5.51
C PRO A 92 19.60 -1.12 -6.58
N GLY A 93 19.83 0.05 -7.19
CA GLY A 93 18.99 0.57 -8.26
C GLY A 93 17.68 1.21 -7.79
N ALA A 94 17.52 1.44 -6.48
CA ALA A 94 16.47 2.34 -6.00
C ALA A 94 16.74 3.78 -6.50
N ASP A 95 15.65 4.50 -6.78
CA ASP A 95 15.67 5.89 -7.22
C ASP A 95 14.47 6.65 -6.61
N GLU A 96 14.22 7.87 -7.06
CA GLU A 96 13.10 8.73 -6.61
C GLU A 96 11.70 8.11 -6.74
N SER A 97 11.54 7.08 -7.57
CA SER A 97 10.27 6.35 -7.71
C SER A 97 10.09 5.28 -6.64
N SER A 98 11.17 4.86 -5.99
CA SER A 98 11.16 3.80 -5.00
C SER A 98 10.51 4.26 -3.71
N ARG A 99 9.56 3.47 -3.21
CA ARG A 99 8.91 3.66 -1.92
C ARG A 99 8.72 2.34 -1.21
N LEU A 100 8.53 2.39 0.10
CA LEU A 100 8.11 1.24 0.91
C LEU A 100 6.58 1.25 1.03
N ALA A 101 5.92 0.22 0.51
CA ALA A 101 4.46 0.13 0.53
C ALA A 101 3.87 0.20 1.95
N CYS A 102 4.64 -0.19 2.98
CA CYS A 102 4.19 -0.08 4.37
C CYS A 102 4.19 1.36 4.91
N GLN A 103 4.87 2.31 4.26
CA GLN A 103 4.93 3.71 4.70
C GLN A 103 3.93 4.59 3.95
N ILE A 104 3.18 4.03 3.00
CA ILE A 104 2.14 4.74 2.26
C ILE A 104 0.77 4.30 2.77
N THR A 105 -0.04 5.27 3.17
CA THR A 105 -1.43 5.10 3.56
C THR A 105 -2.34 5.43 2.39
N MET A 106 -3.34 4.59 2.13
CA MET A 106 -4.34 4.85 1.10
C MET A 106 -5.24 6.02 1.52
N THR A 107 -5.37 7.01 0.65
CA THR A 107 -6.25 8.18 0.85
C THR A 107 -7.19 8.31 -0.34
N ASP A 108 -8.25 9.11 -0.20
CA ASP A 108 -9.23 9.31 -1.27
C ASP A 108 -8.60 9.93 -2.54
N GLU A 109 -7.51 10.69 -2.40
CA GLU A 109 -6.76 11.28 -3.51
C GLU A 109 -5.98 10.24 -4.32
N LEU A 110 -5.80 9.04 -3.77
CA LEU A 110 -5.09 7.92 -4.39
C LEU A 110 -6.06 6.94 -5.06
N ASP A 111 -7.32 7.32 -5.29
CA ASP A 111 -8.26 6.46 -6.02
C ASP A 111 -7.76 6.17 -7.44
N GLY A 112 -7.50 4.89 -7.72
CA GLY A 112 -6.91 4.44 -8.97
C GLY A 112 -5.38 4.37 -8.97
N LEU A 113 -4.73 4.52 -7.81
CA LEU A 113 -3.28 4.48 -7.65
C LEU A 113 -2.66 3.28 -8.38
N GLU A 114 -1.70 3.56 -9.24
CA GLU A 114 -0.90 2.54 -9.92
C GLU A 114 0.45 2.36 -9.22
N ILE A 115 0.84 1.11 -8.94
CA ILE A 115 2.14 0.77 -8.36
C ILE A 115 2.80 -0.40 -9.10
N ASP A 116 4.13 -0.43 -9.13
CA ASP A 116 4.90 -1.54 -9.69
C ASP A 116 5.65 -2.31 -8.60
N LEU A 117 5.32 -3.59 -8.39
CA LEU A 117 5.93 -4.44 -7.38
C LEU A 117 7.36 -4.84 -7.79
N GLN A 118 8.33 -4.65 -6.90
CA GLN A 118 9.75 -4.93 -7.19
C GLN A 118 10.23 -6.29 -6.65
N HIS A 119 9.68 -6.74 -5.52
CA HIS A 119 10.08 -7.99 -4.87
C HIS A 119 8.88 -8.94 -4.78
N ASP A 120 8.99 -10.11 -5.40
CA ASP A 120 8.07 -11.22 -5.25
C ASP A 120 8.48 -12.11 -4.06
N SER A 121 7.55 -12.39 -3.15
CA SER A 121 7.63 -13.61 -2.35
C SER A 121 7.02 -14.73 -3.21
N GLU A 122 7.85 -15.57 -3.80
CA GLU A 122 7.41 -16.59 -4.75
C GLU A 122 6.20 -17.40 -4.28
N LEU A 123 5.03 -17.15 -4.86
CA LEU A 123 4.01 -18.19 -5.05
C LEU A 123 4.23 -18.75 -6.45
N GLY A 124 5.29 -19.55 -6.58
CA GLY A 124 5.78 -20.00 -7.88
C GLY A 124 6.92 -21.00 -7.78
N SER A 125 6.77 -22.03 -6.95
CA SER A 125 7.45 -23.30 -7.24
C SER A 125 6.90 -23.84 -8.58
N VAL A 126 7.42 -23.34 -9.70
CA VAL A 126 7.46 -24.13 -10.92
C VAL A 126 8.45 -25.25 -10.64
N SER A 127 7.88 -26.38 -10.19
CA SER A 127 8.56 -27.66 -10.11
C SER A 127 9.21 -27.94 -11.47
N ALA A 128 10.54 -27.94 -11.48
CA ALA A 128 11.31 -28.70 -12.45
C ALA A 128 11.30 -30.18 -12.06
#